data_AF-A0A0M2RDL8-F1
#
_entry.id   AF-A0A0M2RDL8-F1
#
_cell.length_a   1.000
_cell.length_b   1.000
_cell.length_c   1.000
_cell.angle_alpha   90.00
_cell.angle_beta   90.00
_cell.angle_gamma   90.00
#
_symmetry.space_group_name_H-M   'P 1'
#
loop_
_entity.id
_entity.type
_entity.pdbx_description
1 polymer ?
#
loop_
_entity_poly.entity_id
_entity_poly.type
_entity_poly.pdbx_seq_one_letter_code
_entity_poly.pdbx_strand_id
1 'polypeptide(L)'
;MTVTSFATKDTDNLFSCFPILLSGFILFRTEKTEKPQPVPHQRQGSQPSMQGEIDQLLVLSSAVNAMALEVVSTSPLPKKLPAAQAKRLRYADDLTFVDLYEKSDNSLKEQIRFTKLSDWLDDLRHRKVSAAWLVRQPREQTDTDTTNTDGYHPPEHMQMAFAGGTKSWSLITSGPGFTEEWKTDWQLNGKGKHDPNKHAPDKHNRGQEKQEPPVWQVRYGCIRKTDRETPRPAVNLAQETVRLEKILQEIAILAGRLGYDNWPAVFAKALDALVGKPGTSLHPNLRPPYYAAYPKEAHRLLAAAYNGWVFGGMGSWNDVVFSTLEDQATYDRLTPELYQAICHAIVGISCSFRKQ
;
A
#
# COMPACT_ATOMS: atom_id res chain seq x y z
N MET A 1 31.82 -62.10 -4.38
CA MET A 1 30.72 -63.01 -4.78
C MET A 1 29.43 -62.22 -4.67
N THR A 2 28.96 -61.66 -5.79
CA THR A 2 27.80 -62.14 -6.60
C THR A 2 26.48 -61.64 -5.96
N VAL A 3 25.90 -60.52 -6.37
CA VAL A 3 25.09 -60.22 -7.58
C VAL A 3 23.85 -61.11 -7.75
N THR A 4 22.66 -60.51 -7.58
CA THR A 4 21.44 -60.62 -8.43
C THR A 4 20.39 -59.64 -7.87
N SER A 5 20.01 -58.55 -8.54
CA SER A 5 19.23 -58.39 -9.79
C SER A 5 17.76 -58.82 -9.67
N PHE A 6 16.87 -57.83 -9.73
CA PHE A 6 15.67 -57.88 -10.58
C PHE A 6 15.49 -56.54 -11.28
N ALA A 7 15.72 -56.55 -12.59
CA ALA A 7 15.12 -55.64 -13.57
C ALA A 7 13.70 -56.19 -13.91
N THR A 8 12.74 -55.48 -14.52
CA THR A 8 12.82 -54.71 -15.77
C THR A 8 11.44 -54.09 -16.09
N LYS A 9 11.46 -53.01 -16.89
CA LYS A 9 10.45 -52.54 -17.88
C LYS A 9 9.23 -51.75 -17.37
N ASP A 10 8.79 -50.65 -17.98
CA ASP A 10 9.17 -49.98 -19.23
C ASP A 10 8.78 -48.48 -19.18
N THR A 11 9.62 -47.67 -19.81
CA THR A 11 9.40 -46.42 -20.56
C THR A 11 8.02 -45.75 -20.55
N ASP A 12 7.95 -44.46 -20.22
CA ASP A 12 7.96 -43.36 -21.20
C ASP A 12 7.61 -41.98 -20.60
N ASN A 13 8.39 -40.98 -21.00
CA ASN A 13 8.08 -39.54 -21.12
C ASN A 13 7.19 -38.85 -20.07
N LEU A 14 7.78 -37.90 -19.34
CA LEU A 14 7.29 -36.51 -19.25
C LEU A 14 8.35 -35.65 -18.52
N PHE A 15 9.35 -35.18 -19.27
CA PHE A 15 10.14 -34.01 -18.90
C PHE A 15 9.37 -32.76 -19.32
N SER A 16 8.98 -31.91 -18.37
CA SER A 16 8.83 -30.46 -18.52
C SER A 16 8.04 -29.88 -17.34
N CYS A 17 8.70 -29.61 -16.21
CA CYS A 17 8.27 -28.62 -15.21
C CYS A 17 9.40 -28.38 -14.19
N PHE A 18 9.76 -27.10 -13.99
CA PHE A 18 10.68 -26.53 -12.99
C PHE A 18 12.18 -26.84 -13.14
N PRO A 19 13.06 -25.82 -13.01
CA PRO A 19 13.45 -25.26 -11.70
C PRO A 19 13.49 -23.71 -11.71
N ILE A 20 13.59 -22.97 -10.60
CA ILE A 20 14.80 -22.81 -9.78
C ILE A 20 14.39 -22.43 -8.34
N LEU A 21 14.78 -23.31 -7.43
CA LEU A 21 14.91 -23.08 -5.99
C LEU A 21 16.13 -22.18 -5.72
N LEU A 22 15.98 -21.26 -4.78
CA LEU A 22 17.10 -20.61 -4.10
C LEU A 22 17.98 -21.68 -3.42
N SER A 23 19.27 -21.69 -3.71
CA SER A 23 20.29 -22.34 -2.89
C SER A 23 21.61 -21.60 -3.11
N GLY A 24 21.92 -20.66 -2.21
CA GLY A 24 23.20 -19.97 -2.17
C GLY A 24 24.06 -20.55 -1.04
N PHE A 25 24.88 -21.54 -1.39
CA PHE A 25 25.98 -22.01 -0.54
C PHE A 25 27.09 -20.96 -0.51
N ILE A 26 27.57 -20.65 0.69
CA ILE A 26 28.80 -19.89 0.94
C ILE A 26 29.99 -20.70 0.40
N LEU A 27 30.75 -20.14 -0.54
CA LEU A 27 32.12 -20.55 -0.80
C LEU A 27 32.96 -19.33 -1.16
N PHE A 28 33.92 -19.00 -0.30
CA PHE A 28 34.97 -18.01 -0.55
C PHE A 28 35.78 -18.40 -1.81
N ARG A 29 35.96 -17.46 -2.74
CA ARG A 29 37.05 -17.52 -3.72
C ARG A 29 37.59 -16.12 -4.02
N THR A 30 38.91 -16.08 -4.07
CA THR A 30 39.85 -14.96 -4.07
C THR A 30 39.75 -14.01 -5.27
N GLU A 31 40.00 -12.72 -4.96
CA GLU A 31 40.42 -11.59 -5.79
C GLU A 31 40.43 -11.75 -7.33
N LYS A 32 39.55 -10.98 -7.99
CA LYS A 32 39.88 -10.18 -9.16
C LYS A 32 38.96 -8.96 -9.20
N THR A 33 39.57 -7.77 -9.27
CA THR A 33 38.92 -6.48 -9.41
C THR A 33 38.18 -6.39 -10.76
N GLU A 34 36.87 -6.62 -10.77
CA GLU A 34 35.99 -6.21 -11.86
C GLU A 34 35.09 -5.06 -11.38
N LYS A 35 35.11 -3.96 -12.13
CA LYS A 35 34.23 -2.81 -11.89
C LYS A 35 32.77 -3.27 -11.99
N PRO A 36 31.87 -2.80 -11.10
CA PRO A 36 30.45 -3.16 -11.18
C PRO A 36 29.87 -2.69 -12.52
N GLN A 37 29.21 -3.61 -13.24
CA GLN A 37 28.51 -3.28 -14.47
C GLN A 37 27.33 -2.33 -14.18
N PRO A 38 27.04 -1.36 -15.07
CA PRO A 38 25.92 -0.45 -14.88
C PRO A 38 24.58 -1.21 -14.97
N VAL A 39 23.75 -1.00 -13.95
CA VAL A 39 22.35 -1.45 -13.89
C VAL A 39 21.59 -0.89 -15.11
N PRO A 40 20.66 -1.65 -15.73
CA PRO A 40 19.96 -1.19 -16.93
C PRO A 40 19.23 0.12 -16.67
N HIS A 41 19.43 1.10 -17.55
CA HIS A 41 18.73 2.38 -17.53
C HIS A 41 17.21 2.19 -17.36
N GLN A 42 16.65 2.77 -16.29
CA GLN A 42 15.21 2.85 -16.06
C GLN A 42 14.52 3.45 -17.29
N ARG A 43 13.45 2.80 -17.76
CA ARG A 43 12.49 3.45 -18.65
C ARG A 43 11.89 4.64 -17.88
N GLN A 44 12.21 5.87 -18.32
CA GLN A 44 11.48 7.07 -17.93
C GLN A 44 10.00 6.87 -18.28
N GLY A 45 9.14 6.61 -17.29
CA GLY A 45 7.72 6.39 -17.59
C GLY A 45 6.76 6.26 -16.43
N SER A 46 7.18 5.74 -15.28
CA SER A 46 6.29 5.67 -14.11
C SER A 46 7.07 5.76 -12.80
N GLN A 47 7.11 6.95 -12.21
CA GLN A 47 7.49 7.06 -10.80
C GLN A 47 6.50 6.24 -9.95
N PRO A 48 6.97 5.48 -8.95
CA PRO A 48 6.07 4.91 -7.96
C PRO A 48 5.27 6.05 -7.35
N SER A 49 3.97 5.82 -7.17
CA SER A 49 3.10 6.75 -6.47
C SER A 49 2.33 5.97 -5.43
N MET A 50 2.02 6.61 -4.31
CA MET A 50 1.23 6.00 -3.24
C MET A 50 -0.16 5.65 -3.80
N GLN A 51 -0.32 4.41 -4.26
CA GLN A 51 -1.56 3.82 -4.78
C GLN A 51 -1.78 2.50 -4.04
N GLY A 52 -3.04 2.10 -3.88
CA GLY A 52 -3.42 0.90 -3.13
C GLY A 52 -4.08 1.22 -1.79
N GLU A 53 -3.85 0.39 -0.78
CA GLU A 53 -4.53 0.42 0.52
C GLU A 53 -4.58 1.81 1.17
N ILE A 54 -3.42 2.45 1.39
CA ILE A 54 -3.31 3.75 2.06
C ILE A 54 -4.08 4.83 1.27
N ASP A 55 -3.95 4.82 -0.04
CA ASP A 55 -4.59 5.76 -0.96
C ASP A 55 -6.12 5.66 -0.92
N GLN A 56 -6.65 4.43 -0.89
CA GLN A 56 -8.09 4.18 -0.79
C GLN A 56 -8.62 4.58 0.59
N LEU A 57 -7.93 4.19 1.66
CA LEU A 57 -8.30 4.55 3.03
C LEU A 57 -8.34 6.07 3.24
N LEU A 58 -7.40 6.81 2.64
CA LEU A 58 -7.41 8.28 2.67
C LEU A 58 -8.61 8.87 1.90
N VAL A 59 -9.00 8.28 0.76
CA VAL A 59 -10.21 8.67 0.03
C VAL A 59 -11.46 8.44 0.88
N LEU A 60 -11.57 7.27 1.50
CA LEU A 60 -12.73 6.90 2.32
C LEU A 60 -12.85 7.77 3.57
N SER A 61 -11.77 7.96 4.35
CA SER A 61 -11.78 8.84 5.53
C SER A 61 -12.22 10.27 5.17
N SER A 62 -11.71 10.82 4.06
CA SER A 62 -12.08 12.15 3.59
C SER A 62 -13.56 12.24 3.17
N ALA A 63 -14.08 11.20 2.51
CA ALA A 63 -15.47 11.13 2.11
C ALA A 63 -16.41 11.05 3.33
N VAL A 64 -16.06 10.23 4.32
CA VAL A 64 -16.80 10.08 5.57
C VAL A 64 -16.81 11.39 6.37
N ASN A 65 -15.66 12.04 6.50
CA ASN A 65 -15.57 13.33 7.20
C ASN A 65 -16.39 14.44 6.53
N ALA A 66 -16.45 14.46 5.19
CA ALA A 66 -17.26 15.44 4.50
C ALA A 66 -18.74 15.29 4.82
N MET A 67 -19.24 14.04 4.93
CA MET A 67 -20.62 13.77 5.35
C MET A 67 -20.88 14.18 6.81
N ALA A 68 -19.91 13.98 7.70
CA ALA A 68 -20.01 14.41 9.09
C ALA A 68 -20.22 15.93 9.20
N LEU A 69 -19.59 16.73 8.33
CA LEU A 69 -19.80 18.18 8.29
C LEU A 69 -21.20 18.60 7.79
N GLU A 70 -21.89 17.73 7.04
CA GLU A 70 -23.24 17.99 6.52
C GLU A 70 -24.34 17.83 7.56
N VAL A 71 -24.12 17.03 8.62
CA VAL A 71 -25.07 16.97 9.75
C VAL A 71 -25.29 18.38 10.35
N VAL A 72 -24.40 19.33 10.02
CA VAL A 72 -24.44 20.75 10.43
C VAL A 72 -24.68 21.72 9.25
N SER A 73 -24.92 21.25 8.02
CA SER A 73 -25.05 22.12 6.81
C SER A 73 -26.31 21.82 5.98
N THR A 74 -26.95 22.86 5.46
CA THR A 74 -28.25 22.81 4.76
C THR A 74 -28.18 22.40 3.28
N SER A 75 -27.01 22.05 2.74
CA SER A 75 -26.86 21.70 1.33
C SER A 75 -26.31 20.27 1.19
N PRO A 76 -26.98 19.37 0.45
CA PRO A 76 -26.54 17.99 0.29
C PRO A 76 -25.33 17.89 -0.64
N LEU A 77 -24.30 17.19 -0.17
CA LEU A 77 -23.17 16.67 -0.91
C LEU A 77 -23.68 15.62 -1.89
N PRO A 78 -23.01 15.46 -3.03
CA PRO A 78 -23.35 14.39 -3.96
C PRO A 78 -23.23 13.04 -3.23
N LYS A 79 -24.27 12.20 -3.34
CA LYS A 79 -24.33 10.80 -2.85
C LYS A 79 -23.23 9.88 -3.43
N LYS A 80 -22.35 10.44 -4.27
CA LYS A 80 -21.28 9.74 -4.98
C LYS A 80 -20.00 10.54 -4.82
N LEU A 81 -18.88 9.83 -4.74
CA LEU A 81 -17.56 10.44 -4.84
C LEU A 81 -17.42 11.22 -6.16
N PRO A 82 -16.66 12.33 -6.17
CA PRO A 82 -16.35 13.00 -7.43
C PRO A 82 -15.60 12.02 -8.37
N ALA A 83 -15.82 12.17 -9.67
CA ALA A 83 -15.41 11.17 -10.68
C ALA A 83 -13.90 10.86 -10.67
N ALA A 84 -13.05 11.85 -10.35
CA ALA A 84 -11.61 11.64 -10.25
C ALA A 84 -11.24 10.70 -9.09
N GLN A 85 -11.90 10.82 -7.95
CA GLN A 85 -11.67 9.97 -6.77
C GLN A 85 -12.35 8.61 -6.92
N ALA A 86 -13.52 8.55 -7.55
CA ALA A 86 -14.14 7.26 -7.91
C ALA A 86 -13.20 6.41 -8.79
N LYS A 87 -12.45 7.04 -9.71
CA LYS A 87 -11.42 6.36 -10.51
C LYS A 87 -10.27 5.79 -9.69
N ARG A 88 -9.99 6.28 -8.48
CA ARG A 88 -8.96 5.70 -7.59
C ARG A 88 -9.42 4.41 -6.93
N LEU A 89 -10.72 4.17 -6.90
CA LEU A 89 -11.34 2.93 -6.44
C LEU A 89 -11.63 1.97 -7.61
N ARG A 90 -11.40 2.35 -8.87
CA ARG A 90 -11.83 1.60 -10.08
C ARG A 90 -11.23 0.21 -10.24
N TYR A 91 -10.16 -0.10 -9.52
CA TYR A 91 -9.55 -1.43 -9.53
C TYR A 91 -10.17 -2.35 -8.47
N ALA A 92 -11.17 -1.85 -7.75
CA ALA A 92 -12.05 -2.57 -6.85
C ALA A 92 -13.49 -2.41 -7.36
N ASP A 93 -13.93 -3.34 -8.20
CA ASP A 93 -15.26 -3.30 -8.82
C ASP A 93 -16.38 -3.28 -7.77
N ASP A 94 -16.19 -4.01 -6.67
CA ASP A 94 -17.13 -4.10 -5.56
C ASP A 94 -16.40 -3.89 -4.21
N LEU A 95 -16.65 -2.74 -3.57
CA LEU A 95 -16.25 -2.54 -2.18
C LEU A 95 -17.25 -3.23 -1.26
N THR A 96 -16.84 -4.35 -0.69
CA THR A 96 -17.67 -5.10 0.26
C THR A 96 -17.29 -4.74 1.69
N PHE A 97 -18.28 -4.39 2.49
CA PHE A 97 -18.14 -4.09 3.91
C PHE A 97 -18.73 -5.23 4.72
N VAL A 98 -17.94 -5.82 5.60
CA VAL A 98 -18.34 -6.98 6.41
C VAL A 98 -18.06 -6.72 7.88
N ASP A 99 -18.82 -7.36 8.75
CA ASP A 99 -18.40 -7.58 10.12
C ASP A 99 -17.56 -8.83 10.24
N LEU A 100 -16.49 -8.72 11.03
CA LEU A 100 -15.64 -9.84 11.41
C LEU A 100 -15.86 -10.12 12.90
N TYR A 101 -16.21 -11.36 13.22
CA TYR A 101 -16.33 -11.83 14.60
C TYR A 101 -15.61 -13.15 14.75
N GLU A 102 -14.88 -13.30 15.84
CA GLU A 102 -14.29 -14.58 16.22
C GLU A 102 -15.38 -15.50 16.80
N LYS A 103 -15.46 -16.73 16.30
CA LYS A 103 -16.32 -17.77 16.87
C LYS A 103 -15.63 -18.42 18.06
N SER A 104 -16.40 -19.21 18.82
CA SER A 104 -15.91 -20.01 19.95
C SER A 104 -14.83 -21.05 19.60
N ASP A 105 -14.68 -21.37 18.31
CA ASP A 105 -13.65 -22.27 17.78
C ASP A 105 -12.44 -21.52 17.19
N ASN A 106 -12.30 -20.22 17.49
CA ASN A 106 -11.33 -19.29 16.92
C ASN A 106 -11.40 -19.13 15.39
N SER A 107 -12.45 -19.64 14.73
CA SER A 107 -12.68 -19.35 13.31
C SER A 107 -13.32 -17.96 13.15
N LEU A 108 -12.85 -17.20 12.15
CA LEU A 108 -13.47 -15.93 11.80
C LEU A 108 -14.80 -16.17 11.06
N LYS A 109 -15.89 -15.59 11.57
CA LYS A 109 -17.16 -15.48 10.87
C LYS A 109 -17.27 -14.11 10.23
N GLU A 110 -17.66 -14.10 8.97
CA GLU A 110 -17.92 -12.88 8.23
C GLU A 110 -19.43 -12.70 8.04
N GLN A 111 -19.92 -11.49 8.28
CA GLN A 111 -21.29 -11.11 7.98
C GLN A 111 -21.27 -9.90 7.05
N ILE A 112 -21.76 -10.08 5.82
CA ILE A 112 -21.86 -8.98 4.85
C ILE A 112 -22.84 -7.94 5.40
N ARG A 113 -22.37 -6.70 5.52
CA ARG A 113 -23.22 -5.54 5.81
C ARG A 113 -23.65 -4.84 4.52
N PHE A 114 -22.68 -4.52 3.66
CA PHE A 114 -22.91 -3.77 2.42
C PHE A 114 -22.04 -4.30 1.30
N THR A 115 -22.55 -4.28 0.07
CA THR A 115 -21.81 -4.65 -1.15
C THR A 115 -21.49 -3.43 -2.03
N LYS A 116 -21.91 -2.24 -1.61
CA LYS A 116 -21.70 -0.98 -2.33
C LYS A 116 -21.20 0.09 -1.39
N LEU A 117 -20.28 0.91 -1.90
CA LEU A 117 -19.79 2.08 -1.19
C LEU A 117 -20.91 3.07 -0.83
N SER A 118 -21.87 3.31 -1.74
CA SER A 118 -22.99 4.23 -1.49
C SER A 118 -23.79 3.84 -0.25
N ASP A 119 -24.02 2.54 -0.08
CA ASP A 119 -24.90 2.02 0.97
C ASP A 119 -24.20 2.11 2.33
N TRP A 120 -22.88 1.84 2.37
CA TRP A 120 -22.06 2.05 3.56
C TRP A 120 -21.95 3.54 3.95
N LEU A 121 -21.75 4.42 2.97
CA LEU A 121 -21.71 5.87 3.23
C LEU A 121 -23.07 6.40 3.72
N ASP A 122 -24.17 5.91 3.14
CA ASP A 122 -25.52 6.26 3.56
C ASP A 122 -25.81 5.76 4.98
N ASP A 123 -25.41 4.55 5.35
CA ASP A 123 -25.51 4.04 6.74
C ASP A 123 -24.76 4.93 7.74
N LEU A 124 -23.50 5.27 7.46
CA LEU A 124 -22.71 6.16 8.31
C LEU A 124 -23.35 7.54 8.47
N ARG A 125 -23.99 8.07 7.42
CA ARG A 125 -24.77 9.31 7.48
C ARG A 125 -25.97 9.16 8.41
N HIS A 126 -26.75 8.09 8.28
CA HIS A 126 -27.92 7.85 9.15
C HIS A 126 -27.52 7.68 10.63
N ARG A 127 -26.40 7.01 10.88
CA ARG A 127 -25.81 6.87 12.23
C ARG A 127 -25.11 8.14 12.73
N LYS A 128 -25.12 9.23 11.95
CA LYS A 128 -24.53 10.54 12.29
C LYS A 128 -23.05 10.43 12.64
N VAL A 129 -22.27 9.74 11.82
CA VAL A 129 -20.81 9.71 11.94
C VAL A 129 -20.26 11.14 12.15
N SER A 130 -19.41 11.33 13.16
CA SER A 130 -18.82 12.61 13.53
C SER A 130 -17.41 12.75 12.96
N ALA A 131 -16.68 11.64 12.80
CA ALA A 131 -15.33 11.64 12.29
C ALA A 131 -14.90 10.29 11.70
N ALA A 132 -13.95 10.36 10.78
CA ALA A 132 -13.16 9.22 10.35
C ALA A 132 -11.67 9.59 10.21
N TRP A 133 -10.78 8.69 10.54
CA TRP A 133 -9.33 8.91 10.43
C TRP A 133 -8.59 7.58 10.29
N LEU A 134 -7.34 7.64 9.87
CA LEU A 134 -6.50 6.47 9.72
C LEU A 134 -5.71 6.21 10.99
N VAL A 135 -5.55 4.95 11.31
CA VAL A 135 -4.58 4.49 12.31
C VAL A 135 -3.65 3.48 11.66
N ARG A 136 -2.39 3.51 12.06
CA ARG A 136 -1.40 2.50 11.68
C ARG A 136 -1.01 1.73 12.92
N GLN A 137 -1.19 0.42 12.88
CA GLN A 137 -0.69 -0.54 13.85
C GLN A 137 0.38 -1.35 13.12
N PRO A 138 1.68 -1.03 13.32
CA PRO A 138 2.73 -1.85 12.76
C PRO A 138 2.54 -3.28 13.24
N ARG A 139 2.72 -4.27 12.36
CA ARG A 139 2.69 -5.66 12.80
C ARG A 139 3.88 -5.87 13.71
N GLU A 140 3.65 -6.23 14.97
CA GLU A 140 4.74 -6.69 15.82
C GLU A 140 5.36 -7.92 15.15
N GLN A 141 6.69 -8.00 15.17
CA GLN A 141 7.46 -9.06 14.51
C GLN A 141 7.26 -10.45 15.16
N THR A 142 6.26 -10.59 16.03
CA THR A 142 5.99 -11.69 16.95
C THR A 142 4.73 -12.49 16.61
N ASP A 143 3.99 -12.16 15.55
CA ASP A 143 2.90 -13.02 15.05
C ASP A 143 3.50 -14.27 14.39
N THR A 144 3.84 -15.25 15.22
CA THR A 144 4.17 -16.63 14.83
C THR A 144 2.91 -17.35 14.37
N ASP A 145 2.31 -16.93 13.26
CA ASP A 145 1.23 -17.70 12.66
C ASP A 145 1.41 -17.94 11.17
N THR A 146 1.66 -19.22 10.90
CA THR A 146 1.61 -19.97 9.64
C THR A 146 2.78 -19.86 8.66
N THR A 147 3.67 -20.87 8.78
CA THR A 147 4.24 -21.66 7.67
C THR A 147 4.93 -20.90 6.54
N ASN A 148 6.11 -20.35 6.83
CA ASN A 148 7.22 -20.42 5.89
C ASN A 148 8.46 -20.89 6.64
N THR A 149 9.03 -21.99 6.16
CA THR A 149 10.39 -22.41 6.48
C THR A 149 11.34 -21.24 6.19
N ASP A 150 12.13 -20.87 7.19
CA ASP A 150 13.06 -19.73 7.27
C ASP A 150 12.41 -18.38 7.63
N GLY A 151 12.41 -18.06 8.94
CA GLY A 151 11.71 -16.94 9.59
C GLY A 151 12.18 -15.52 9.28
N TYR A 152 12.40 -15.18 8.00
CA TYR A 152 12.61 -13.80 7.56
C TYR A 152 11.28 -13.13 7.22
N HIS A 153 10.89 -12.13 8.01
CA HIS A 153 9.79 -11.23 7.69
C HIS A 153 10.36 -9.94 7.09
N PRO A 154 10.11 -9.64 5.79
CA PRO A 154 10.63 -8.43 5.18
C PRO A 154 10.02 -7.19 5.83
N PRO A 155 10.78 -6.08 5.96
CA PRO A 155 10.27 -4.81 6.46
C PRO A 155 9.01 -4.34 5.71
N GLU A 156 8.08 -3.66 6.39
CA GLU A 156 6.80 -3.22 5.80
C GLU A 156 6.96 -2.39 4.52
N HIS A 157 8.01 -1.57 4.43
CA HIS A 157 8.27 -0.74 3.25
C HIS A 157 8.56 -1.59 1.99
N MET A 158 9.09 -2.80 2.15
CA MET A 158 9.25 -3.78 1.06
C MET A 158 7.93 -4.45 0.70
N GLN A 159 7.05 -4.66 1.68
CA GLN A 159 5.73 -5.26 1.46
C GLN A 159 4.79 -4.37 0.65
N MET A 160 5.09 -3.06 0.53
CA MET A 160 4.37 -2.13 -0.37
C MET A 160 4.44 -2.52 -1.86
N ALA A 161 5.34 -3.44 -2.24
CA ALA A 161 5.36 -4.04 -3.56
C ALA A 161 4.09 -4.85 -3.89
N PHE A 162 3.35 -5.29 -2.86
CA PHE A 162 2.21 -6.18 -2.99
C PHE A 162 0.91 -5.48 -2.55
N ALA A 163 -0.15 -5.66 -3.33
CA ALA A 163 -1.47 -5.13 -2.99
C ALA A 163 -1.95 -5.72 -1.66
N GLY A 164 -2.30 -4.85 -0.70
CA GLY A 164 -2.70 -5.27 0.65
C GLY A 164 -1.59 -5.93 1.46
N GLY A 165 -0.31 -5.77 1.07
CA GLY A 165 0.81 -6.47 1.70
C GLY A 165 1.03 -6.11 3.17
N THR A 166 0.79 -4.85 3.57
CA THR A 166 1.15 -4.40 4.92
C THR A 166 0.20 -4.87 6.01
N LYS A 167 -1.13 -4.83 5.76
CA LYS A 167 -2.18 -5.11 6.76
C LYS A 167 -2.08 -4.29 8.06
N SER A 168 -1.28 -3.23 8.05
CA SER A 168 -0.96 -2.39 9.21
C SER A 168 -1.89 -1.19 9.33
N TRP A 169 -2.85 -1.02 8.41
CA TRP A 169 -3.70 0.16 8.33
C TRP A 169 -5.15 -0.17 8.68
N SER A 170 -5.76 0.69 9.49
CA SER A 170 -7.19 0.67 9.73
C SER A 170 -7.80 2.06 9.49
N LEU A 171 -9.05 2.08 9.01
CA LEU A 171 -9.91 3.24 9.05
C LEU A 171 -10.75 3.19 10.32
N ILE A 172 -10.73 4.26 11.11
CA ILE A 172 -11.65 4.46 12.22
C ILE A 172 -12.83 5.29 11.72
N THR A 173 -14.05 4.88 12.08
CA THR A 173 -15.27 5.69 11.95
C THR A 173 -15.90 5.83 13.33
N SER A 174 -16.21 7.05 13.75
CA SER A 174 -16.72 7.36 15.09
C SER A 174 -17.92 8.29 15.00
N GLY A 175 -18.90 8.11 15.87
CA GLY A 175 -20.10 8.94 15.98
C GLY A 175 -20.87 8.66 17.28
N PRO A 176 -22.04 9.28 17.47
CA PRO A 176 -22.80 9.16 18.70
C PRO A 176 -23.10 7.69 19.04
N GLY A 177 -22.53 7.21 20.14
CA GLY A 177 -22.73 5.84 20.62
C GLY A 177 -21.99 4.75 19.83
N PHE A 178 -21.06 5.09 18.94
CA PHE A 178 -20.25 4.07 18.26
C PHE A 178 -18.84 4.51 17.86
N THR A 179 -17.92 3.55 17.88
CA THR A 179 -16.65 3.60 17.15
C THR A 179 -16.42 2.25 16.50
N GLU A 180 -16.06 2.26 15.22
CA GLU A 180 -15.76 1.07 14.44
C GLU A 180 -14.37 1.19 13.81
N GLU A 181 -13.63 0.09 13.84
CA GLU A 181 -12.33 -0.06 13.18
C GLU A 181 -12.45 -1.00 12.00
N TRP A 182 -12.05 -0.51 10.83
CA TRP A 182 -12.16 -1.21 9.54
C TRP A 182 -10.77 -1.49 8.97
N LYS A 183 -10.46 -2.76 8.69
CA LYS A 183 -9.23 -3.18 7.99
C LYS A 183 -9.54 -3.62 6.57
N THR A 184 -8.58 -3.42 5.66
CA THR A 184 -8.73 -3.86 4.28
C THR A 184 -8.21 -5.28 4.09
N ASP A 185 -8.88 -6.04 3.23
CA ASP A 185 -8.41 -7.32 2.72
C ASP A 185 -8.50 -7.29 1.19
N TRP A 186 -7.36 -7.53 0.54
CA TRP A 186 -7.21 -7.45 -0.91
C TRP A 186 -7.05 -8.86 -1.45
N GLN A 187 -8.00 -9.29 -2.27
CA GLN A 187 -8.00 -10.62 -2.87
C GLN A 187 -8.03 -10.48 -4.39
N LEU A 188 -7.28 -11.34 -5.10
CA LEU A 188 -7.35 -11.38 -6.54
C LEU A 188 -8.66 -12.07 -6.95
N ASN A 189 -9.49 -11.44 -7.78
CA ASN A 189 -10.63 -12.16 -8.34
C ASN A 189 -10.11 -13.32 -9.18
N GLY A 190 -10.48 -14.55 -8.82
CA GLY A 190 -10.10 -15.78 -9.52
C GLY A 190 -10.55 -15.86 -10.99
N LYS A 191 -11.25 -14.84 -11.50
CA LYS A 191 -11.65 -14.69 -12.91
C LYS A 191 -10.46 -14.55 -13.88
N GLY A 192 -9.24 -14.38 -13.36
CA GLY A 192 -8.00 -14.40 -14.14
C GLY A 192 -7.17 -15.68 -14.01
N LYS A 193 -7.70 -16.77 -13.41
CA LYS A 193 -6.97 -18.05 -13.42
C LYS A 193 -6.85 -18.55 -14.85
N HIS A 194 -5.63 -18.49 -15.39
CA HIS A 194 -5.26 -19.28 -16.55
C HIS A 194 -5.53 -20.74 -16.20
N ASP A 195 -6.45 -21.37 -16.92
CA ASP A 195 -6.62 -22.82 -16.84
C ASP A 195 -5.31 -23.43 -17.36
N PRO A 196 -4.55 -24.16 -16.53
CA PRO A 196 -3.29 -24.78 -16.97
C PRO A 196 -3.53 -25.87 -18.02
N ASN A 197 -4.78 -26.35 -18.18
CA ASN A 197 -5.17 -27.32 -19.21
C ASN A 197 -5.73 -26.67 -20.49
N LYS A 198 -5.88 -25.33 -20.54
CA LYS A 198 -6.10 -24.63 -21.81
C LYS A 198 -4.76 -24.42 -22.48
N HIS A 199 -4.46 -25.28 -23.45
CA HIS A 199 -3.37 -25.06 -24.39
C HIS A 199 -3.45 -23.63 -24.92
N ALA A 200 -2.34 -22.90 -24.83
CA ALA A 200 -2.21 -21.59 -25.46
C ALA A 200 -2.60 -21.74 -26.93
N PRO A 201 -3.60 -20.97 -27.43
CA PRO A 201 -3.94 -21.04 -28.83
C PRO A 201 -2.71 -20.67 -29.67
N ASP A 202 -2.54 -21.41 -30.76
CA ASP A 202 -1.44 -21.27 -31.70
C ASP A 202 -1.15 -19.80 -32.01
N LYS A 203 0.13 -19.44 -32.05
CA LYS A 203 0.66 -18.06 -32.17
C LYS A 203 0.29 -17.34 -33.47
N HIS A 204 -0.69 -17.82 -34.24
CA HIS A 204 -1.06 -17.29 -35.55
C HIS A 204 -2.47 -16.71 -35.65
N ASN A 205 -3.26 -16.70 -34.57
CA ASN A 205 -4.54 -15.96 -34.54
C ASN A 205 -4.56 -14.93 -33.40
N ARG A 206 -3.82 -13.83 -33.57
CA ARG A 206 -3.90 -12.65 -32.68
C ARG A 206 -5.09 -11.76 -33.07
N GLY A 207 -6.30 -12.34 -33.03
CA GLY A 207 -7.52 -11.56 -32.87
C GLY A 207 -7.52 -10.96 -31.47
N GLN A 208 -7.87 -9.69 -31.35
CA GLN A 208 -7.83 -8.90 -30.12
C GLN A 208 -8.85 -9.40 -29.09
N GLU A 209 -8.63 -10.54 -28.44
CA GLU A 209 -9.26 -10.80 -27.14
C GLU A 209 -8.54 -9.95 -26.10
N LYS A 210 -9.11 -8.79 -25.83
CA LYS A 210 -8.69 -7.87 -24.79
C LYS A 210 -8.98 -8.54 -23.44
N GLN A 211 -8.07 -9.40 -22.98
CA GLN A 211 -8.13 -9.97 -21.64
C GLN A 211 -8.17 -8.81 -20.65
N GLU A 212 -9.32 -8.64 -19.99
CA GLU A 212 -9.46 -7.64 -18.95
C GLU A 212 -8.48 -7.98 -17.82
N PRO A 213 -7.69 -7.00 -17.34
CA PRO A 213 -6.75 -7.26 -16.26
C PRO A 213 -7.50 -7.79 -15.03
N PRO A 214 -6.92 -8.72 -14.26
CA PRO A 214 -7.57 -9.24 -13.06
C PRO A 214 -7.93 -8.09 -12.12
N VAL A 215 -9.22 -7.95 -11.83
CA VAL A 215 -9.72 -6.90 -10.94
C VAL A 215 -9.54 -7.36 -9.49
N TRP A 216 -8.98 -6.50 -8.64
CA TRP A 216 -8.88 -6.80 -7.21
C TRP A 216 -10.28 -6.75 -6.59
N GLN A 217 -10.61 -7.74 -5.76
CA GLN A 217 -11.73 -7.63 -4.84
C GLN A 217 -11.20 -7.05 -3.54
N VAL A 218 -11.71 -5.89 -3.14
CA VAL A 218 -11.31 -5.22 -1.91
C VAL A 218 -12.45 -5.28 -0.90
N ARG A 219 -12.14 -5.82 0.27
CA ARG A 219 -13.09 -5.98 1.38
C ARG A 219 -12.65 -5.10 2.55
N TYR A 220 -13.61 -4.51 3.23
CA TYR A 220 -13.41 -3.74 4.45
C TYR A 220 -14.09 -4.46 5.60
N GLY A 221 -13.30 -5.12 6.45
CA GLY A 221 -13.77 -5.85 7.62
C GLY A 221 -13.80 -4.96 8.85
N CYS A 222 -14.96 -4.82 9.48
CA CYS A 222 -15.09 -4.23 10.80
C CYS A 222 -14.56 -5.23 11.83
N ILE A 223 -13.35 -4.98 12.36
CA ILE A 223 -12.63 -5.87 13.28
C ILE A 223 -12.86 -5.52 14.75
N ARG A 224 -13.35 -4.31 15.03
CA ARG A 224 -13.61 -3.85 16.40
C ARG A 224 -14.75 -2.86 16.40
N LYS A 225 -15.64 -3.01 17.38
CA LYS A 225 -16.75 -2.10 17.66
C LYS A 225 -16.75 -1.73 19.13
N THR A 226 -17.11 -0.50 19.43
CA THR A 226 -17.36 -0.07 20.80
C THR A 226 -18.59 0.84 20.83
N ASP A 227 -19.43 0.71 21.86
CA ASP A 227 -20.67 1.50 22.02
C ASP A 227 -20.42 2.91 22.59
N ARG A 228 -19.31 3.51 22.18
CA ARG A 228 -18.90 4.86 22.59
C ARG A 228 -18.27 5.60 21.43
N GLU A 229 -18.52 6.90 21.40
CA GLU A 229 -17.81 7.80 20.50
C GLU A 229 -16.37 7.97 20.96
N THR A 230 -15.42 7.75 20.06
CA THR A 230 -14.01 8.07 20.28
C THR A 230 -13.72 9.41 19.61
N PRO A 231 -13.22 10.42 20.34
CA PRO A 231 -12.83 11.68 19.72
C PRO A 231 -11.66 11.44 18.78
N ARG A 232 -11.67 12.14 17.65
CA ARG A 232 -10.56 12.11 16.71
C ARG A 232 -9.27 12.60 17.42
N PRO A 233 -8.12 11.93 17.23
CA PRO A 233 -6.86 12.38 17.80
C PRO A 233 -6.47 13.80 17.36
N ALA A 234 -5.97 14.59 18.30
CA ALA A 234 -5.32 15.86 17.99
C ALA A 234 -3.91 15.58 17.47
N VAL A 235 -3.53 16.23 16.36
CA VAL A 235 -2.27 15.98 15.67
C VAL A 235 -1.52 17.28 15.42
N ASN A 236 -0.20 17.24 15.60
CA ASN A 236 0.67 18.38 15.32
C ASN A 236 1.31 18.23 13.94
N LEU A 237 0.66 18.79 12.91
CA LEU A 237 1.15 18.72 11.53
C LEU A 237 2.53 19.37 11.35
N ALA A 238 2.88 20.36 12.17
CA ALA A 238 4.21 20.99 12.12
C ALA A 238 5.28 20.01 12.59
N GLN A 239 5.01 19.24 13.65
CA GLN A 239 5.92 18.18 14.10
C GLN A 239 6.10 17.09 13.03
N GLU A 240 5.02 16.69 12.35
CA GLU A 240 5.09 15.72 11.26
C GLU A 240 5.86 16.24 10.05
N THR A 241 5.73 17.54 9.76
CA THR A 241 6.48 18.22 8.71
C THR A 241 7.98 18.23 9.01
N VAL A 242 8.37 18.61 10.23
CA VAL A 242 9.79 18.60 10.67
C VAL A 242 10.37 17.18 10.63
N ARG A 243 9.60 16.18 11.06
CA ARG A 243 10.02 14.77 11.00
C ARG A 243 10.29 14.32 9.57
N LEU A 244 9.35 14.58 8.65
CA LEU A 244 9.49 14.18 7.26
C LEU A 244 10.61 14.96 6.55
N GLU A 245 10.73 16.26 6.79
CA GLU A 245 11.79 17.10 6.24
C GLU A 245 13.17 16.56 6.57
N LYS A 246 13.42 16.28 7.86
CA LYS A 246 14.71 15.76 8.33
C LYS A 246 15.10 14.48 7.57
N ILE A 247 14.19 13.51 7.49
CA ILE A 247 14.49 12.23 6.83
C ILE A 247 14.64 12.38 5.32
N LEU A 248 13.85 13.24 4.68
CA LEU A 248 14.02 13.54 3.25
C LEU A 248 15.38 14.18 2.95
N GLN A 249 15.89 15.05 3.82
CA GLN A 249 17.23 15.63 3.67
C GLN A 249 18.32 14.56 3.78
N GLU A 250 18.25 13.71 4.82
CA GLU A 250 19.25 12.65 5.03
C GLU A 250 19.25 11.63 3.88
N ILE A 251 18.07 11.18 3.42
CA ILE A 251 17.98 10.20 2.34
C ILE A 251 18.33 10.78 0.97
N ALA A 252 18.12 12.08 0.74
CA ALA A 252 18.57 12.76 -0.47
C ALA A 252 20.11 12.79 -0.59
N ILE A 253 20.81 13.00 0.54
CA ILE A 253 22.27 12.96 0.61
C ILE A 253 22.78 11.55 0.29
N LEU A 254 22.17 10.52 0.89
CA LEU A 254 22.48 9.12 0.59
C LEU A 254 22.27 8.84 -0.91
N ALA A 255 21.09 9.18 -1.45
CA ALA A 255 20.78 8.96 -2.86
C ALA A 255 21.79 9.61 -3.82
N GLY A 256 22.27 10.81 -3.47
CA GLY A 256 23.30 11.52 -4.24
C GLY A 256 24.65 10.79 -4.23
N ARG A 257 25.05 10.22 -3.08
CA ARG A 257 26.27 9.41 -2.95
C ARG A 257 26.21 8.12 -3.77
N LEU A 258 25.04 7.49 -3.86
CA LEU A 258 24.86 6.22 -4.56
C LEU A 258 24.92 6.33 -6.09
N GLY A 259 24.89 7.55 -6.65
CA GLY A 259 24.98 7.77 -8.11
C GLY A 259 23.72 7.38 -8.88
N TYR A 260 22.56 7.25 -8.21
CA TYR A 260 21.28 7.06 -8.86
C TYR A 260 20.61 8.42 -9.14
N ASP A 261 20.89 9.01 -10.29
CA ASP A 261 20.52 10.41 -10.63
C ASP A 261 19.02 10.74 -10.48
N ASN A 262 18.15 9.74 -10.57
CA ASN A 262 16.70 9.90 -10.48
C ASN A 262 16.21 10.14 -9.04
N TRP A 263 16.84 9.54 -8.02
CA TRP A 263 16.33 9.57 -6.64
C TRP A 263 16.56 10.89 -5.90
N PRO A 264 17.72 11.57 -6.00
CA PRO A 264 17.91 12.90 -5.42
C PRO A 264 16.84 13.90 -5.88
N ALA A 265 16.45 13.84 -7.16
CA ALA A 265 15.40 14.70 -7.71
C ALA A 265 14.02 14.41 -7.11
N VAL A 266 13.70 13.14 -6.82
CA VAL A 266 12.46 12.73 -6.14
C VAL A 266 12.39 13.34 -4.75
N PHE A 267 13.45 13.18 -3.95
CA PHE A 267 13.49 13.70 -2.58
C PHE A 267 13.53 15.24 -2.54
N ALA A 268 14.26 15.88 -3.46
CA ALA A 268 14.24 17.34 -3.61
C ALA A 268 12.83 17.87 -3.91
N LYS A 269 12.08 17.20 -4.79
CA LYS A 269 10.69 17.58 -5.09
C LYS A 269 9.77 17.42 -3.88
N ALA A 270 9.99 16.40 -3.05
CA ALA A 270 9.24 16.22 -1.81
C ALA A 270 9.54 17.33 -0.78
N LEU A 271 10.81 17.73 -0.62
CA LEU A 271 11.21 18.87 0.21
C LEU A 271 10.58 20.17 -0.30
N ASP A 272 10.60 20.39 -1.60
CA ASP A 272 9.97 21.56 -2.23
C ASP A 272 8.44 21.60 -2.03
N ALA A 273 7.80 20.43 -1.93
CA ALA A 273 6.37 20.33 -1.59
C ALA A 273 6.07 20.75 -0.15
N LEU A 274 6.96 20.46 0.82
CA LEU A 274 6.77 20.83 2.23
C LEU A 274 6.69 22.34 2.43
N VAL A 275 7.49 23.11 1.68
CA VAL A 275 7.47 24.58 1.71
C VAL A 275 6.47 25.18 0.72
N GLY A 276 5.81 24.36 -0.10
CA GLY A 276 4.79 24.77 -1.06
C GLY A 276 5.34 25.51 -2.28
N LYS A 277 6.51 25.11 -2.80
CA LYS A 277 7.05 25.69 -4.05
C LYS A 277 6.07 25.46 -5.23
N PRO A 278 6.04 26.38 -6.21
CA PRO A 278 5.26 26.17 -7.43
C PRO A 278 5.61 24.85 -8.13
N GLY A 279 4.61 24.16 -8.67
CA GLY A 279 4.81 22.92 -9.43
C GLY A 279 4.94 21.63 -8.59
N THR A 280 4.97 21.72 -7.26
CA THR A 280 5.08 20.53 -6.37
C THR A 280 3.77 20.14 -5.69
N SER A 281 2.71 20.94 -5.90
CA SER A 281 1.37 20.65 -5.39
C SER A 281 0.83 19.30 -5.89
N LEU A 282 0.06 18.63 -5.05
CA LEU A 282 -0.58 17.37 -5.42
C LEU A 282 -1.50 17.56 -6.63
N HIS A 283 -1.33 16.70 -7.63
CA HIS A 283 -2.12 16.73 -8.86
C HIS A 283 -3.62 16.56 -8.53
N PRO A 284 -4.54 17.30 -9.17
CA PRO A 284 -5.97 17.25 -8.86
C PRO A 284 -6.57 15.84 -8.80
N ASN A 285 -6.16 14.94 -9.69
CA ASN A 285 -6.64 13.55 -9.70
C ASN A 285 -6.17 12.70 -8.51
N LEU A 286 -5.10 13.12 -7.83
CA LEU A 286 -4.55 12.43 -6.64
C LEU A 286 -5.02 13.07 -5.34
N ARG A 287 -5.76 14.19 -5.39
CA ARG A 287 -6.30 14.81 -4.19
C ARG A 287 -7.42 13.93 -3.61
N PRO A 288 -7.50 13.74 -2.28
CA PRO A 288 -8.67 13.14 -1.68
C PRO A 288 -9.92 13.99 -1.94
N PRO A 289 -11.12 13.42 -1.83
CA PRO A 289 -12.35 14.18 -2.00
C PRO A 289 -12.43 15.28 -0.93
N TYR A 290 -13.05 16.41 -1.27
CA TYR A 290 -13.19 17.55 -0.37
C TYR A 290 -11.86 18.12 0.13
N TYR A 291 -10.83 18.06 -0.71
CA TYR A 291 -9.47 18.48 -0.39
C TYR A 291 -9.35 19.87 0.26
N ALA A 292 -10.21 20.82 -0.13
CA ALA A 292 -10.24 22.15 0.46
C ALA A 292 -10.46 22.14 1.99
N ALA A 293 -11.21 21.18 2.53
CA ALA A 293 -11.47 21.04 3.97
C ALA A 293 -10.20 20.76 4.81
N TYR A 294 -9.10 20.38 4.17
CA TYR A 294 -7.82 20.23 4.85
C TYR A 294 -7.08 21.57 5.01
N PRO A 295 -6.32 21.75 6.12
CA PRO A 295 -5.34 22.83 6.25
C PRO A 295 -4.39 22.94 5.06
N LYS A 296 -3.87 24.14 4.78
CA LYS A 296 -2.79 24.33 3.80
C LYS A 296 -1.53 23.53 4.18
N GLU A 297 -1.26 23.40 5.48
CA GLU A 297 -0.16 22.59 6.02
C GLU A 297 -0.35 21.11 5.65
N ALA A 298 -1.56 20.58 5.79
CA ALA A 298 -1.88 19.21 5.37
C ALA A 298 -1.78 19.04 3.85
N HIS A 299 -2.11 20.07 3.05
CA HIS A 299 -1.93 20.01 1.59
C HIS A 299 -0.47 19.84 1.21
N ARG A 300 0.43 20.63 1.82
CA ARG A 300 1.88 20.56 1.59
C ARG A 300 2.46 19.24 2.05
N LEU A 301 2.08 18.81 3.25
CA LEU A 301 2.54 17.54 3.82
C LEU A 301 2.07 16.34 2.99
N LEU A 302 0.82 16.35 2.49
CA LEU A 302 0.31 15.31 1.61
C LEU A 302 1.06 15.30 0.28
N ALA A 303 1.28 16.48 -0.32
CA ALA A 303 2.05 16.59 -1.55
C ALA A 303 3.48 16.06 -1.37
N ALA A 304 4.14 16.35 -0.25
CA ALA A 304 5.46 15.81 0.06
C ALA A 304 5.44 14.29 0.22
N ALA A 305 4.45 13.75 0.94
CA ALA A 305 4.28 12.30 1.09
C ALA A 305 4.12 11.58 -0.26
N TYR A 306 3.30 12.11 -1.19
CA TYR A 306 3.14 11.52 -2.52
C TYR A 306 4.38 11.69 -3.40
N ASN A 307 5.04 12.85 -3.37
CA ASN A 307 6.24 13.08 -4.19
C ASN A 307 7.45 12.29 -3.67
N GLY A 308 7.55 12.08 -2.35
CA GLY A 308 8.61 11.29 -1.71
C GLY A 308 8.29 9.80 -1.60
N TRP A 309 7.18 9.35 -2.18
CA TRP A 309 6.80 7.94 -2.17
C TRP A 309 7.67 7.15 -3.15
N VAL A 310 8.61 6.37 -2.62
CA VAL A 310 9.58 5.61 -3.43
C VAL A 310 9.43 4.09 -3.30
N PHE A 311 8.44 3.63 -2.53
CA PHE A 311 8.21 2.22 -2.23
C PHE A 311 7.31 1.57 -3.28
N GLY A 312 7.57 0.30 -3.62
CA GLY A 312 6.75 -0.45 -4.56
C GLY A 312 7.46 -1.69 -5.09
N GLY A 313 7.01 -2.16 -6.26
CA GLY A 313 7.59 -3.30 -6.95
C GLY A 313 8.88 -2.97 -7.69
N MET A 314 9.17 -3.77 -8.72
CA MET A 314 10.41 -3.72 -9.49
C MET A 314 10.77 -2.31 -10.01
N GLY A 315 12.03 -1.92 -9.82
CA GLY A 315 12.58 -0.61 -10.16
C GLY A 315 12.33 0.47 -9.11
N SER A 316 11.83 0.11 -7.92
CA SER A 316 11.59 1.06 -6.82
C SER A 316 12.88 1.32 -6.03
N TRP A 317 12.80 2.21 -5.03
CA TRP A 317 13.92 2.43 -4.11
C TRP A 317 14.29 1.17 -3.33
N ASN A 318 13.37 0.21 -3.22
CA ASN A 318 13.64 -1.08 -2.58
C ASN A 318 14.66 -1.95 -3.34
N ASP A 319 14.97 -1.62 -4.59
CA ASP A 319 15.83 -2.42 -5.48
C ASP A 319 17.24 -1.81 -5.67
N VAL A 320 17.60 -0.78 -4.90
CA VAL A 320 18.94 -0.20 -4.98
C VAL A 320 20.00 -1.16 -4.45
N VAL A 321 21.20 -1.11 -5.03
CA VAL A 321 22.33 -1.98 -4.65
C VAL A 321 23.52 -1.13 -4.20
N PHE A 322 24.29 -1.66 -3.25
CA PHE A 322 25.37 -0.91 -2.59
C PHE A 322 26.74 -1.50 -2.92
N SER A 323 27.73 -0.61 -3.08
CA SER A 323 29.13 -1.01 -3.24
C SER A 323 29.89 -1.05 -1.91
N THR A 324 29.36 -0.43 -0.85
CA THR A 324 29.99 -0.36 0.47
C THR A 324 29.01 -0.78 1.57
N LEU A 325 29.56 -1.35 2.65
CA LEU A 325 28.77 -1.72 3.83
C LEU A 325 28.23 -0.50 4.57
N GLU A 326 28.93 0.64 4.51
CA GLU A 326 28.48 1.89 5.14
C GLU A 326 27.21 2.43 4.47
N ASP A 327 27.18 2.44 3.14
CA ASP A 327 26.00 2.88 2.39
C ASP A 327 24.81 1.96 2.64
N GLN A 328 25.05 0.65 2.69
CA GLN A 328 24.02 -0.33 3.02
C GLN A 328 23.46 -0.11 4.43
N ALA A 329 24.33 0.04 5.44
CA ALA A 329 23.87 0.31 6.82
C ALA A 329 23.10 1.63 6.94
N THR A 330 23.52 2.66 6.18
CA THR A 330 22.81 3.95 6.15
C THR A 330 21.44 3.81 5.49
N TYR A 331 21.34 3.04 4.40
CA TYR A 331 20.08 2.73 3.74
C TYR A 331 19.14 1.91 4.64
N ASP A 332 19.64 0.87 5.29
CA ASP A 332 18.87 -0.02 6.16
C ASP A 332 18.28 0.74 7.36
N ARG A 333 18.94 1.82 7.78
CA ARG A 333 18.41 2.76 8.78
C ARG A 333 17.40 3.75 8.18
N LEU A 334 17.78 4.47 7.13
CA LEU A 334 17.00 5.59 6.60
C LEU A 334 15.73 5.19 5.88
N THR A 335 15.73 4.06 5.17
CA THR A 335 14.57 3.65 4.35
C THR A 335 13.35 3.30 5.22
N PRO A 336 13.48 2.51 6.31
CA PRO A 336 12.38 2.34 7.27
C PRO A 336 11.96 3.65 7.95
N GLU A 337 12.89 4.53 8.31
CA GLU A 337 12.59 5.83 8.92
C GLU A 337 11.78 6.73 7.96
N LEU A 338 12.12 6.74 6.67
CA LEU A 338 11.37 7.47 5.64
C LEU A 338 9.95 6.92 5.53
N TYR A 339 9.82 5.60 5.45
CA TYR A 339 8.50 4.97 5.38
C TYR A 339 7.65 5.34 6.59
N GLN A 340 8.20 5.25 7.80
CA GLN A 340 7.50 5.61 9.03
C GLN A 340 7.13 7.09 9.08
N ALA A 341 8.02 7.99 8.68
CA ALA A 341 7.75 9.43 8.62
C ALA A 341 6.61 9.76 7.66
N ILE A 342 6.60 9.14 6.47
CA ILE A 342 5.49 9.27 5.51
C ILE A 342 4.18 8.72 6.10
N CYS A 343 4.22 7.54 6.75
CA CYS A 343 3.04 6.95 7.36
C CYS A 343 2.44 7.85 8.47
N HIS A 344 3.29 8.40 9.34
CA HIS A 344 2.86 9.33 10.39
C HIS A 344 2.28 10.62 9.80
N ALA A 345 2.88 11.13 8.73
CA ALA A 345 2.34 12.26 7.99
C ALA A 345 0.91 11.96 7.47
N ILE A 346 0.69 10.79 6.86
CA ILE A 346 -0.65 10.39 6.36
C ILE A 346 -1.67 10.25 7.49
N VAL A 347 -1.30 9.64 8.62
CA VAL A 347 -2.16 9.58 9.82
C VAL A 347 -2.52 11.00 10.26
N GLY A 348 -1.52 11.87 10.43
CA GLY A 348 -1.72 13.28 10.80
C GLY A 348 -2.64 14.02 9.83
N ILE A 349 -2.44 13.85 8.53
CA ILE A 349 -3.29 14.46 7.50
C ILE A 349 -4.73 13.99 7.67
N SER A 350 -4.97 12.68 7.79
CA SER A 350 -6.33 12.12 7.94
C SER A 350 -7.04 12.66 9.19
N CYS A 351 -6.29 12.96 10.26
CA CYS A 351 -6.84 13.54 11.48
C CYS A 351 -7.17 15.04 11.36
N SER A 352 -6.61 15.74 10.36
CA SER A 352 -6.67 17.20 10.26
C SER A 352 -7.87 17.77 9.48
N PHE A 353 -8.76 16.92 8.97
CA PHE A 353 -9.93 17.34 8.20
C PHE A 353 -10.83 18.25 9.02
N ARG A 354 -11.14 19.47 8.56
CA ARG A 354 -11.93 20.42 9.34
C ARG A 354 -12.90 21.19 8.47
N LYS A 355 -13.96 21.72 9.09
CA LYS A 355 -14.84 22.69 8.42
C LYS A 355 -14.01 23.94 8.14
N GLN A 356 -14.05 24.42 6.89
CA GLN A 356 -13.49 25.72 6.54
C GLN A 356 -14.32 26.84 7.15
#